data_AF-B9Y487-F1
#
_entry.id   AF-B9Y487-F1
#
_cell.length_a   1.000
_cell.length_b   1.000
_cell.length_c   1.000
_cell.angle_alpha   90.00
_cell.angle_beta   90.00
_cell.angle_gamma   90.00
#
_symmetry.space_group_name_H-M   'P 1'
#
loop_
_entity.id
_entity.type
_entity.pdbx_description
1 polymer ?
#
loop_
_entity_poly.entity_id
_entity_poly.type
_entity_poly.pdbx_seq_one_letter_code
_entity_poly.pdbx_strand_id
1 'polypeptide(L)'
;MKRFRISGIEELLRKEGMNEMKTEEECGWIEKISTISKKEEFIRFLEDLSSDYQQHFEEWENTTISDYLRQMASWIEDDSTSPSSNIAWTEVDFQVLAKILYMGKLYE
;
A
#
# COMPACT_ATOMS: atom_id res chain seq x y z
N MET A 1 0.84 -28.91 4.74
CA MET A 1 1.37 -27.57 5.02
C MET A 1 2.11 -27.06 3.79
N LYS A 2 1.49 -26.18 2.99
CA LYS A 2 2.20 -25.49 1.92
C LYS A 2 2.95 -24.31 2.57
N ARG A 3 4.28 -24.27 2.42
CA ARG A 3 5.05 -23.04 2.68
C ARG A 3 4.52 -22.00 1.70
N PHE A 4 3.70 -21.06 2.17
CA PHE A 4 3.46 -19.83 1.43
C PHE A 4 4.80 -19.11 1.36
N ARG A 5 5.31 -18.95 0.15
CA ARG A 5 6.48 -18.13 -0.12
C ARG A 5 5.96 -16.70 0.05
N ILE A 6 6.13 -16.16 1.26
CA ILE A 6 5.77 -14.79 1.60
C ILE A 6 6.40 -13.89 0.52
N SER A 7 5.56 -13.18 -0.22
CA SER A 7 6.01 -12.23 -1.23
C SER A 7 6.83 -11.13 -0.55
N GLY A 8 7.90 -10.62 -1.18
CA GLY A 8 8.67 -9.49 -0.61
C GLY A 8 7.79 -8.27 -0.28
N ILE A 9 6.65 -8.14 -0.97
CA ILE A 9 5.62 -7.11 -0.72
C ILE A 9 4.91 -7.33 0.63
N GLU A 10 4.62 -8.58 1.00
CA GLU A 10 4.03 -8.92 2.31
C GLU A 10 5.01 -8.66 3.44
N GLU A 11 6.32 -8.70 3.19
CA GLU A 11 7.33 -8.39 4.21
C GLU A 11 7.51 -6.88 4.39
N LEU A 12 7.47 -6.11 3.30
CA LEU A 12 7.54 -4.64 3.34
C LEU A 12 6.30 -4.03 4.02
N LEU A 13 5.09 -4.38 3.55
CA LEU A 13 3.85 -3.83 4.13
C LEU A 13 3.65 -4.25 5.60
N ARG A 14 4.17 -5.41 6.00
CA ARG A 14 4.17 -5.85 7.39
C ARG A 14 5.23 -5.15 8.26
N LYS A 15 6.39 -4.79 7.71
CA LYS A 15 7.43 -4.07 8.47
C LYS A 15 7.04 -2.61 8.70
N GLU A 16 6.48 -1.97 7.69
CA GLU A 16 6.03 -0.57 7.78
C GLU A 16 4.73 -0.43 8.61
N GLY A 17 3.89 -1.48 8.68
CA GLY A 17 2.65 -1.50 9.50
C GLY A 17 2.81 -1.94 10.96
N MET A 18 4.04 -2.12 11.48
CA MET A 18 4.27 -2.64 12.83
C MET A 18 4.16 -1.56 13.92
N ASN A 19 2.94 -1.07 14.16
CA ASN A 19 2.51 -0.54 15.45
C ASN A 19 1.15 -1.17 15.83
N GLU A 20 1.19 -2.11 16.76
CA GLU A 20 0.09 -2.72 17.53
C GLU A 20 -1.25 -3.09 16.80
N MET A 21 -1.41 -4.38 16.49
CA MET A 21 -2.69 -5.09 16.26
C MET A 21 -3.65 -4.57 15.15
N LYS A 22 -3.33 -4.80 13.86
CA LYS A 22 -4.28 -4.66 12.72
C LYS A 22 -4.15 -5.76 11.63
N THR A 23 -3.70 -6.96 12.01
CA THR A 23 -3.17 -7.96 11.08
C THR A 23 -4.16 -8.60 10.08
N GLU A 24 -5.48 -8.56 10.30
CA GLU A 24 -6.44 -9.22 9.39
C GLU A 24 -6.87 -8.34 8.21
N GLU A 25 -7.10 -7.05 8.43
CA GLU A 25 -7.50 -6.10 7.37
C GLU A 25 -6.33 -5.70 6.48
N GLU A 26 -5.13 -5.55 7.07
CA GLU A 26 -3.89 -5.33 6.32
C GLU A 26 -3.59 -6.48 5.35
N CYS A 27 -3.86 -7.74 5.76
CA CYS A 27 -3.75 -8.90 4.86
C CYS A 27 -4.73 -8.77 3.67
N GLY A 28 -5.92 -8.22 3.89
CA GLY A 28 -6.91 -7.97 2.84
C GLY A 28 -6.45 -6.94 1.82
N TRP A 29 -5.81 -5.86 2.25
CA TRP A 29 -5.23 -4.85 1.35
C TRP A 29 -4.03 -5.39 0.56
N ILE A 30 -3.16 -6.17 1.21
CA ILE A 30 -2.03 -6.81 0.54
C ILE A 30 -2.52 -7.75 -0.57
N GLU A 31 -3.51 -8.60 -0.27
CA GLU A 31 -4.11 -9.49 -1.27
C GLU A 31 -4.74 -8.68 -2.41
N LYS A 32 -5.53 -7.65 -2.09
CA LYS A 32 -6.17 -6.78 -3.08
C LYS A 32 -5.15 -6.15 -4.02
N ILE A 33 -4.10 -5.53 -3.49
CA ILE A 33 -3.03 -4.92 -4.30
C ILE A 33 -2.29 -5.99 -5.13
N SER A 34 -2.01 -7.16 -4.54
CA SER A 34 -1.27 -8.23 -5.23
C SER A 34 -1.99 -8.80 -6.45
N THR A 35 -3.32 -8.67 -6.51
CA THR A 35 -4.16 -9.21 -7.58
C THR A 35 -4.47 -8.21 -8.70
N ILE A 36 -4.06 -6.94 -8.56
CA ILE A 36 -4.29 -5.92 -9.60
C ILE A 36 -3.39 -6.20 -10.80
N SER A 37 -4.02 -6.61 -11.90
CA SER A 37 -3.38 -6.94 -13.18
C SER A 37 -3.93 -6.11 -14.34
N LYS A 38 -5.12 -5.52 -14.17
CA LYS A 38 -5.80 -4.75 -15.22
C LYS A 38 -6.57 -3.55 -14.68
N LYS A 39 -6.95 -2.66 -15.61
CA LYS A 39 -7.63 -1.39 -15.33
C LYS A 39 -8.86 -1.56 -14.42
N GLU A 40 -9.68 -2.56 -14.66
CA GLU A 40 -10.92 -2.79 -13.90
C GLU A 40 -10.70 -3.23 -12.46
N GLU A 41 -9.53 -3.81 -12.15
CA GLU A 41 -9.15 -4.16 -10.78
C GLU A 41 -8.58 -2.93 -10.06
N PHE A 42 -7.81 -2.13 -10.78
CA PHE A 42 -7.31 -0.86 -10.27
C PHE A 42 -8.44 0.13 -9.95
N ILE A 43 -9.46 0.25 -10.81
CA ILE A 43 -10.64 1.10 -10.53
C ILE A 43 -11.34 0.66 -9.25
N ARG A 44 -11.56 -0.66 -9.07
CA ARG A 44 -12.17 -1.18 -7.84
C ARG A 44 -11.32 -0.87 -6.60
N PHE A 45 -10.01 -1.03 -6.70
CA PHE A 45 -9.10 -0.64 -5.62
C PHE A 45 -9.26 0.83 -5.23
N LEU A 46 -9.39 1.75 -6.20
CA LEU A 46 -9.61 3.17 -5.92
C LEU A 46 -10.96 3.43 -5.21
N GLU A 47 -12.03 2.77 -5.66
CA GLU A 47 -13.36 2.86 -5.03
C GLU A 47 -13.36 2.32 -3.60
N ASP A 48 -12.66 1.21 -3.39
CA ASP A 48 -12.49 0.60 -2.08
C ASP A 48 -11.67 1.49 -1.14
N LEU A 49 -10.55 2.05 -1.60
CA LEU A 49 -9.70 2.95 -0.81
C LEU A 49 -10.42 4.24 -0.46
N SER A 50 -11.23 4.78 -1.39
CA SER A 50 -12.08 5.93 -1.13
C SER A 50 -13.18 5.62 -0.11
N SER A 51 -13.74 4.41 -0.13
CA SER A 51 -14.76 3.99 0.83
C SER A 51 -14.16 3.77 2.21
N ASP A 52 -12.96 3.19 2.27
CA ASP A 52 -12.18 3.00 3.48
C ASP A 52 -11.88 4.34 4.18
N TYR A 53 -11.44 5.36 3.43
CA TYR A 53 -11.27 6.71 3.99
C TYR A 53 -12.53 7.28 4.66
N GLN A 54 -13.72 6.97 4.11
CA GLN A 54 -14.99 7.48 4.66
C GLN A 54 -15.46 6.70 5.89
N GLN A 55 -15.16 5.41 5.95
CA GLN A 55 -15.68 4.49 6.97
C GLN A 55 -14.71 4.31 8.14
N HIS A 56 -13.40 4.47 7.88
CA HIS A 56 -12.29 4.18 8.79
C HIS A 56 -11.29 5.35 8.83
N PHE A 57 -11.80 6.59 8.76
CA PHE A 57 -10.98 7.81 8.71
C PHE A 57 -9.97 7.91 9.86
N GLU A 58 -10.35 7.46 11.05
CA GLU A 58 -9.51 7.43 12.26
C GLU A 58 -8.29 6.51 12.16
N GLU A 59 -8.26 5.63 11.15
CA GLU A 59 -7.14 4.71 10.92
C GLU A 59 -6.13 5.25 9.90
N TRP A 60 -6.40 6.41 9.30
CA TRP A 60 -5.49 7.05 8.35
C TRP A 60 -4.53 7.97 9.10
N GLU A 61 -3.23 7.75 8.93
CA GLU A 61 -2.21 8.68 9.45
C GLU A 61 -2.33 10.04 8.75
N ASN A 62 -2.66 10.02 7.45
CA ASN A 62 -2.67 11.21 6.60
C ASN A 62 -4.07 11.65 6.19
N THR A 63 -4.65 12.53 6.99
CA THR A 63 -6.06 12.94 6.89
C THR A 63 -6.32 14.16 6.01
N THR A 64 -5.28 14.84 5.53
CA THR A 64 -5.42 15.95 4.57
C THR A 64 -4.82 15.57 3.23
N ILE A 65 -5.34 16.14 2.14
CA ILE A 65 -4.77 15.93 0.80
C ILE A 65 -3.29 16.33 0.77
N SER A 66 -2.91 17.39 1.49
CA SER A 66 -1.52 17.85 1.52
C SER A 66 -0.59 16.83 2.20
N ASP A 67 -1.00 16.26 3.32
CA ASP A 67 -0.17 15.31 4.05
C ASP A 67 -0.14 13.97 3.31
N TYR A 68 -1.28 13.50 2.82
CA TYR A 68 -1.40 12.28 2.02
C TYR A 68 -0.46 12.30 0.80
N LEU A 69 -0.42 13.39 0.05
CA LEU A 69 0.49 13.53 -1.10
C LEU A 69 1.96 13.65 -0.69
N ARG A 70 2.26 14.28 0.46
CA ARG A 70 3.63 14.40 0.97
C ARG A 70 4.17 13.03 1.40
N GLN A 71 3.36 12.25 2.09
CA GLN A 71 3.76 10.94 2.59
C GLN A 71 3.90 9.91 1.47
N MET A 72 3.10 9.99 0.40
CA MET A 72 3.39 9.25 -0.83
C MET A 72 4.78 9.57 -1.39
N ALA A 73 5.11 10.86 -1.50
CA ALA A 73 6.39 11.28 -2.04
C ALA A 73 7.55 10.80 -1.16
N SER A 74 7.43 10.97 0.17
CA SER A 74 8.42 10.50 1.13
C SER A 74 8.65 8.99 1.03
N TRP A 75 7.57 8.19 0.96
CA TRP A 75 7.69 6.75 0.80
C TRP A 75 8.34 6.34 -0.53
N ILE A 76 8.02 7.02 -1.63
CA ILE A 76 8.67 6.76 -2.94
C ILE A 76 10.17 7.04 -2.86
N GLU A 77 10.57 8.16 -2.25
CA GLU A 77 11.99 8.52 -2.08
C GLU A 77 12.73 7.45 -1.27
N ASP A 78 12.16 7.02 -0.15
CA ASP A 78 12.73 5.99 0.72
C ASP A 78 12.80 4.62 0.04
N ASP A 79 11.71 4.14 -0.57
CA ASP A 79 11.69 2.85 -1.26
C ASP A 79 12.64 2.84 -2.47
N SER A 80 12.73 3.94 -3.22
CA SER A 80 13.61 4.02 -4.41
C SER A 80 15.10 3.89 -4.12
N THR A 81 15.52 4.18 -2.90
CA THR A 81 16.91 4.07 -2.46
C THR A 81 17.18 2.80 -1.64
N SER A 82 16.12 2.06 -1.30
CA SER A 82 16.20 0.86 -0.46
C SER A 82 16.79 -0.32 -1.23
N PRO A 83 17.84 -1.00 -0.70
CA PRO A 83 18.38 -2.20 -1.33
C PRO A 83 17.43 -3.41 -1.29
N SER A 84 16.35 -3.31 -0.51
CA SER A 84 15.28 -4.32 -0.42
C SER A 84 14.03 -3.98 -1.24
N SER A 85 14.00 -2.84 -1.94
CA SER A 85 12.88 -2.51 -2.80
C SER A 85 12.76 -3.53 -3.94
N ASN A 86 11.51 -3.90 -4.21
CA ASN A 86 11.15 -4.77 -5.33
C ASN A 86 10.40 -4.00 -6.43
N ILE A 87 10.45 -2.67 -6.42
CA ILE A 87 9.76 -1.81 -7.40
C ILE A 87 10.78 -1.36 -8.45
N ALA A 88 10.48 -1.66 -9.71
CA ALA A 88 11.21 -1.12 -10.84
C ALA A 88 10.66 0.26 -11.21
N TRP A 89 11.22 1.33 -10.68
CA TRP A 89 10.74 2.71 -10.89
C TRP A 89 10.77 3.20 -12.35
N THR A 90 11.38 2.46 -13.26
CA THR A 90 11.35 2.74 -14.70
C THR A 90 10.05 2.31 -15.38
N GLU A 91 9.26 1.43 -14.75
CA GLU A 91 8.00 0.91 -15.28
C GLU A 91 6.94 0.88 -14.16
N VAL A 92 6.02 1.83 -14.21
CA VAL A 92 4.94 1.94 -13.21
C VAL A 92 3.68 1.29 -13.76
N ASP A 93 3.30 0.16 -13.18
CA ASP A 93 2.04 -0.52 -13.45
C ASP A 93 0.94 -0.14 -12.43
N PHE A 94 -0.26 -0.69 -12.61
CA PHE A 94 -1.38 -0.42 -11.70
C PHE A 94 -1.12 -0.93 -10.27
N GLN A 95 -0.32 -1.97 -10.10
CA GLN A 95 0.01 -2.49 -8.78
C GLN A 95 0.97 -1.54 -8.05
N VAL A 96 1.97 -0.97 -8.75
CA VAL A 96 2.85 0.06 -8.19
C VAL A 96 2.06 1.31 -7.81
N LEU A 97 1.14 1.78 -8.67
CA LEU A 97 0.26 2.90 -8.33
C LEU A 97 -0.60 2.61 -7.09
N ALA A 98 -1.15 1.40 -6.99
CA ALA A 98 -1.95 1.01 -5.83
C ALA A 98 -1.12 0.98 -4.53
N LYS A 99 0.13 0.50 -4.59
CA LYS A 99 1.07 0.56 -3.45
C LYS A 99 1.34 2.00 -3.02
N ILE A 100 1.66 2.89 -3.97
CA ILE A 100 1.90 4.31 -3.68
C ILE A 100 0.70 4.92 -2.96
N LEU A 101 -0.51 4.70 -3.49
CA LEU A 101 -1.74 5.24 -2.91
C LEU A 101 -2.00 4.68 -1.51
N TYR A 102 -1.84 3.37 -1.33
CA TYR A 102 -2.03 2.74 -0.03
C TYR A 102 -0.99 3.21 1.00
N MET A 103 0.27 3.42 0.60
CA MET A 103 1.30 3.95 1.50
C MET A 103 1.03 5.41 1.87
N GLY A 104 0.36 6.18 1.01
CA GLY A 104 -0.16 7.49 1.40
C GLY A 104 -1.07 7.43 2.63
N LYS A 105 -1.84 6.33 2.84
CA LYS A 105 -2.70 6.15 4.02
C LYS A 105 -1.89 5.89 5.29
N LEU A 106 -0.79 5.15 5.18
CA LEU A 106 -0.08 4.53 6.32
C LEU A 106 1.22 5.22 6.73
N TYR A 107 1.91 5.88 5.81
CA TYR A 107 3.30 6.32 6.03
C TYR A 107 3.35 7.63 6.84
N GLU A 108 4.13 7.66 7.93
CA GLU A 108 4.23 8.78 8.91
C GLU A 108 5.30 9.83 8.61
#